data_AF-A0A935AWL2-F1
#
_entry.id   AF-A0A935AWL2-F1
#
_cell.length_a   1.000
_cell.length_b   1.000
_cell.length_c   1.000
_cell.angle_alpha   90.00
_cell.angle_beta   90.00
_cell.angle_gamma   90.00
#
_symmetry.space_group_name_H-M   'P 1'
#
loop_
_entity.id
_entity.type
_entity.pdbx_description
1 polymer ?
#
loop_
_entity_poly.entity_id
_entity_poly.type
_entity_poly.pdbx_seq_one_letter_code
_entity_poly.pdbx_strand_id
1 'polypeptide(L)'
;MTAATSDWAALENALRTWVAEALELDESDGERVIWAYPDASQVPRPFAWIDIVAGPTPQAQHDHRHSVQTMRDLVTITGTAAVTVRVYGIDPDDAESFAGREYTAGPGASIAAVRDALVTALAAEPGIVATSSGTDGVQVDGTTGRRRFHLMVESGPATRTTTREAIVDTVYSPDEITVRVQIEAATQRPSGHARQFASRLIGSLGDRTALRDLRASGLFYRRVAAPQDLTALIGDRHVSRVAVDCIFAINSAHDVQVPWIRTASATGTATA
;
A
#
# COMPACT_ATOMS: atom_id res chain seq x y z
N MET A 1 17.15 11.19 7.97
CA MET A 1 15.71 11.42 8.24
C MET A 1 15.39 10.76 9.57
N THR A 2 15.11 11.56 10.59
CA THR A 2 14.65 11.07 11.90
C THR A 2 13.24 10.49 11.74
N ALA A 3 13.06 9.25 12.17
CA ALA A 3 11.79 8.54 12.06
C ALA A 3 10.70 9.25 12.88
N ALA A 4 9.49 9.35 12.34
CA ALA A 4 8.34 9.82 13.09
C ALA A 4 7.97 8.74 14.13
N THR A 5 8.38 8.95 15.37
CA THR A 5 7.78 8.26 16.52
C THR A 5 6.31 8.60 16.55
N SER A 6 5.43 7.60 16.51
CA SER A 6 3.99 7.79 16.63
C SER A 6 3.71 8.58 17.92
N ASP A 7 3.08 9.76 17.79
CA ASP A 7 2.72 10.59 18.94
C ASP A 7 1.55 9.93 19.66
N TRP A 8 1.88 9.20 20.72
CA TRP A 8 0.91 8.43 21.50
C TRP A 8 -0.20 9.33 22.06
N ALA A 9 0.13 10.55 22.47
CA ALA A 9 -0.87 11.49 22.98
C ALA A 9 -1.86 11.92 21.88
N ALA A 10 -1.39 12.09 20.64
CA ALA A 10 -2.26 12.36 19.49
C ALA A 10 -3.17 11.16 19.17
N LEU A 11 -2.64 9.93 19.25
CA LEU A 11 -3.42 8.69 19.07
C LEU A 11 -4.52 8.56 20.15
N GLU A 12 -4.17 8.78 21.42
CA GLU A 12 -5.11 8.76 22.54
C GLU A 12 -6.24 9.75 22.32
N ASN A 13 -5.87 11.00 22.03
CA ASN A 13 -6.84 12.07 21.84
C ASN A 13 -7.79 11.77 20.68
N ALA A 14 -7.27 11.27 19.55
CA ALA A 14 -8.08 10.89 18.40
C ALA A 14 -9.07 9.76 18.72
N LEU A 15 -8.64 8.74 19.47
CA LEU A 15 -9.53 7.66 19.92
C LEU A 15 -10.61 8.16 20.87
N ARG A 16 -10.27 9.06 21.80
CA ARG A 16 -11.23 9.64 22.75
C ARG A 16 -12.27 10.51 22.03
N THR A 17 -11.83 11.39 21.12
CA THR A 17 -12.72 12.21 20.30
C THR A 17 -13.65 11.35 19.46
N TRP A 18 -13.10 10.36 18.75
CA TRP A 18 -13.90 9.45 17.92
C TRP A 18 -14.98 8.72 18.74
N VAL A 19 -14.63 8.16 19.91
CA VAL A 19 -15.61 7.48 20.75
C VAL A 19 -16.66 8.45 21.30
N ALA A 20 -16.27 9.65 21.74
CA ALA A 20 -17.21 10.64 22.25
C ALA A 20 -18.24 11.05 21.19
N GLU A 21 -17.78 11.36 19.98
CA GLU A 21 -18.61 11.74 18.84
C GLU A 21 -19.53 10.60 18.39
N ALA A 22 -18.98 9.38 18.25
CA ALA A 22 -19.75 8.23 17.80
C ALA A 22 -20.86 7.81 18.79
N LEU A 23 -20.67 8.12 20.07
CA LEU A 23 -21.62 7.84 21.13
C LEU A 23 -22.57 9.02 21.42
N GLU A 24 -22.32 10.18 20.83
CA GLU A 24 -23.06 11.43 21.10
C GLU A 24 -23.06 11.80 22.58
N LEU A 25 -21.93 11.61 23.28
CA LEU A 25 -21.85 11.89 24.72
C LEU A 25 -21.90 13.38 24.99
N ASP A 26 -22.76 13.80 25.91
CA ASP A 26 -22.87 15.19 26.35
C ASP A 26 -21.98 15.46 27.57
N GLU A 27 -20.82 16.07 27.33
CA GLU A 27 -19.89 16.45 28.40
C GLU A 27 -20.50 17.43 29.40
N SER A 28 -21.53 18.21 29.01
CA SER A 28 -22.19 19.16 29.91
C SER A 28 -23.05 18.47 30.97
N ASP A 29 -23.55 17.26 30.68
CA ASP A 29 -24.24 16.37 31.62
C ASP A 29 -23.26 15.42 32.36
N GLY A 30 -21.96 15.59 32.14
CA GLY A 30 -20.89 14.81 32.77
C GLY A 30 -20.65 13.43 32.14
N GLU A 31 -21.29 13.14 31.01
CA GLU A 31 -21.00 11.97 30.17
C GLU A 31 -19.62 12.15 29.52
N ARG A 32 -18.80 11.09 29.48
CA ARG A 32 -17.43 11.23 28.92
C ARG A 32 -16.81 9.91 28.54
N VAL A 33 -15.73 10.02 27.77
CA VAL A 33 -14.81 8.93 27.49
C VAL A 33 -13.69 8.92 28.53
N ILE A 34 -13.53 7.81 29.23
CA ILE A 34 -12.51 7.58 30.26
C ILE A 34 -11.39 6.77 29.64
N TRP A 35 -10.16 7.29 29.68
CA TRP A 35 -8.98 6.49 29.37
C TRP A 35 -8.57 5.70 30.63
N ALA A 36 -8.47 4.38 30.54
CA ALA A 36 -8.21 3.55 31.71
C ALA A 36 -6.73 3.58 32.12
N TYR A 37 -6.39 4.39 33.14
CA TYR A 37 -5.19 4.29 33.97
C TYR A 37 -5.59 4.68 35.41
N PRO A 38 -4.99 4.11 36.47
CA PRO A 38 -5.67 3.28 37.48
C PRO A 38 -6.74 3.96 38.37
N ASP A 39 -7.06 5.24 38.22
CA ASP A 39 -7.99 5.95 39.10
C ASP A 39 -8.95 6.86 38.31
N ALA A 40 -10.08 6.30 37.86
CA ALA A 40 -11.22 7.10 37.39
C ALA A 40 -12.32 7.13 38.47
N SER A 41 -12.72 8.33 38.88
CA SER A 41 -13.89 8.55 39.75
C SER A 41 -15.18 8.04 39.10
N GLN A 42 -16.20 7.70 39.89
CA GLN A 42 -17.53 7.35 39.36
C GLN A 42 -18.07 8.49 38.48
N VAL A 43 -18.39 8.16 37.23
CA VAL A 43 -18.84 9.10 36.21
C VAL A 43 -20.33 8.93 35.96
N PRO A 44 -21.08 10.01 35.69
CA PRO A 44 -22.44 9.93 35.18
C PRO A 44 -22.52 9.03 33.94
N ARG A 45 -23.60 8.23 33.86
CA ARG A 45 -23.87 7.32 32.74
C ARG A 45 -24.79 8.02 31.74
N PRO A 46 -24.67 7.74 30.42
CA PRO A 46 -23.72 6.85 29.78
C PRO A 46 -22.28 7.37 29.76
N PHE A 47 -21.32 6.44 29.79
CA PHE A 47 -19.91 6.74 29.59
C PHE A 47 -19.23 5.55 28.90
N ALA A 48 -18.01 5.76 28.37
CA ALA A 48 -17.20 4.70 27.79
C ALA A 48 -15.79 4.66 28.38
N TRP A 49 -15.26 3.47 28.63
CA TRP A 49 -13.84 3.25 28.91
C TRP A 49 -13.12 2.88 27.61
N ILE A 50 -11.92 3.43 27.43
CA ILE A 50 -10.98 3.00 26.40
C ILE A 50 -9.74 2.45 27.09
N ASP A 51 -9.29 1.29 26.62
CA ASP A 51 -8.04 0.65 27.01
C ASP A 51 -7.35 0.02 25.79
N ILE A 52 -6.01 0.03 25.77
CA ILE A 52 -5.22 -0.72 24.80
C ILE A 52 -4.89 -2.08 25.42
N VAL A 53 -5.75 -3.06 25.15
CA VAL A 53 -5.69 -4.40 25.76
C VAL A 53 -4.66 -5.33 25.11
N ALA A 54 -4.18 -4.95 23.92
CA ALA A 54 -3.01 -5.56 23.30
C ALA A 54 -2.17 -4.44 22.66
N GLY A 55 -0.91 -4.37 23.08
CA GLY A 55 0.07 -3.43 22.54
C GLY A 55 0.45 -3.74 21.09
N PRO A 56 1.31 -2.92 20.47
CA PRO A 56 1.77 -3.12 19.11
C PRO A 56 2.40 -4.50 18.97
N THR A 57 1.63 -5.44 18.44
CA THR A 57 2.13 -6.77 18.07
C THR A 57 2.44 -6.76 16.58
N PRO A 58 3.69 -7.06 16.19
CA PRO A 58 3.99 -7.34 14.79
C PRO A 58 3.05 -8.46 14.33
N GLN A 59 2.40 -8.28 13.20
CA GLN A 59 1.64 -9.37 12.60
C GLN A 59 2.55 -10.59 12.43
N ALA A 60 2.20 -11.72 13.05
CA ALA A 60 2.87 -13.00 12.81
C ALA A 60 2.52 -13.61 11.44
N GLN A 61 1.98 -12.84 10.48
CA GLN A 61 1.67 -13.29 9.13
C GLN A 61 1.98 -12.19 8.10
N HIS A 62 3.04 -12.43 7.31
CA HIS A 62 3.40 -11.73 6.07
C HIS A 62 2.25 -11.84 5.02
N ASP A 63 2.05 -11.01 4.00
CA ASP A 63 2.93 -10.67 2.86
C ASP A 63 2.16 -9.61 2.03
N HIS A 64 2.43 -8.32 2.13
CA HIS A 64 2.15 -7.42 1.00
C HIS A 64 3.37 -7.47 0.09
N ARG A 65 3.28 -8.31 -0.94
CA ARG A 65 4.28 -8.38 -2.01
C ARG A 65 4.04 -7.21 -2.94
N HIS A 66 4.79 -6.14 -2.77
CA HIS A 66 4.92 -5.17 -3.84
C HIS A 66 5.92 -5.76 -4.85
N SER A 67 5.43 -6.16 -6.02
CA SER A 67 6.27 -6.66 -7.10
C SER A 67 6.46 -5.57 -8.16
N VAL A 68 7.62 -4.91 -8.14
CA VAL A 68 8.04 -4.10 -9.28
C VAL A 68 8.76 -5.02 -10.23
N GLN A 69 8.13 -5.29 -11.38
CA GLN A 69 8.81 -5.92 -12.49
C GLN A 69 9.32 -4.83 -13.42
N THR A 70 10.64 -4.71 -13.50
CA THR A 70 11.35 -3.93 -14.51
C THR A 70 11.76 -4.88 -15.63
N MET A 71 11.44 -4.53 -16.87
CA MET A 71 11.98 -5.21 -18.04
C MET A 71 13.14 -4.38 -18.60
N ARG A 72 14.29 -5.02 -18.79
CA ARG A 72 15.41 -4.47 -19.56
C ARG A 72 15.62 -5.35 -20.78
N ASP A 73 15.63 -4.74 -21.96
CA ASP A 73 15.96 -5.45 -23.19
C ASP A 73 17.37 -5.06 -23.65
N LEU A 74 18.20 -6.05 -23.94
CA LEU A 74 19.48 -5.87 -24.62
C LEU A 74 19.33 -6.37 -26.05
N VAL A 75 19.45 -5.46 -27.01
CA VAL A 75 19.53 -5.79 -28.43
C VAL A 75 21.01 -5.88 -28.81
N THR A 76 21.46 -7.06 -29.22
CA THR A 76 22.84 -7.29 -29.67
C THR A 76 22.87 -7.33 -31.19
N ILE A 77 23.58 -6.38 -31.80
CA ILE A 77 23.76 -6.28 -33.24
C ILE A 77 24.81 -7.29 -33.70
N THR A 78 24.42 -8.24 -34.55
CA THR A 78 25.28 -9.33 -35.04
C THR A 78 25.75 -9.14 -36.48
N GLY A 79 25.31 -8.08 -37.15
CA GLY A 79 25.70 -7.75 -38.52
C GLY A 79 25.46 -6.28 -38.87
N THR A 80 25.75 -5.91 -40.11
CA THR A 80 25.76 -4.50 -40.55
C THR A 80 24.59 -4.13 -41.45
N ALA A 81 23.64 -5.03 -41.66
CA ALA A 81 22.41 -4.75 -42.42
C ALA A 81 21.42 -3.94 -41.57
N ALA A 82 20.37 -3.41 -42.23
CA ALA A 82 19.26 -2.74 -41.57
C ALA A 82 18.62 -3.64 -40.50
N VAL A 83 18.19 -3.03 -39.40
CA VAL A 83 17.53 -3.71 -38.28
C VAL A 83 16.23 -2.97 -37.98
N THR A 84 15.14 -3.72 -37.91
CA THR A 84 13.83 -3.19 -37.53
C THR A 84 13.49 -3.65 -36.13
N VAL A 85 13.25 -2.69 -35.25
CA VAL A 85 12.87 -2.94 -33.86
C VAL A 85 11.52 -2.30 -33.59
N ARG A 86 10.64 -3.03 -32.92
CA ARG A 86 9.33 -2.53 -32.52
C ARG A 86 9.17 -2.60 -31.02
N VAL A 87 8.66 -1.51 -30.46
CA VAL A 87 8.33 -1.39 -29.05
C VAL A 87 6.81 -1.37 -28.94
N TYR A 88 6.25 -2.19 -28.05
CA TYR A 88 4.82 -2.23 -27.76
C TYR A 88 4.60 -1.83 -26.30
N GLY A 89 3.52 -1.08 -26.05
CA GLY A 89 2.98 -0.92 -24.70
C GLY A 89 2.41 -2.25 -24.18
N ILE A 90 2.25 -2.37 -22.86
CA ILE A 90 1.64 -3.56 -22.24
C ILE A 90 0.11 -3.43 -22.18
N ASP A 91 -0.43 -2.21 -22.16
CA ASP A 91 -1.87 -1.99 -22.13
C ASP A 91 -2.47 -2.05 -23.55
N PRO A 92 -3.68 -2.63 -23.72
CA PRO A 92 -4.33 -2.73 -25.02
C PRO A 92 -4.66 -1.35 -25.63
N ASP A 93 -4.83 -0.32 -24.80
CA ASP A 93 -5.04 1.06 -25.24
C ASP A 93 -3.73 1.72 -25.74
N ASP A 94 -2.56 1.13 -25.45
CA ASP A 94 -1.25 1.60 -25.93
C ASP A 94 -0.88 1.04 -27.31
N ALA A 95 -1.64 0.08 -27.83
CA ALA A 95 -1.32 -0.70 -29.03
C ALA A 95 -1.18 0.13 -30.31
N GLU A 96 -1.75 1.34 -30.35
CA GLU A 96 -1.71 2.24 -31.51
C GLU A 96 -0.65 3.35 -31.42
N SER A 97 0.03 3.50 -30.28
CA SER A 97 0.91 4.66 -30.03
C SER A 97 2.37 4.50 -30.47
N PHE A 98 2.82 3.27 -30.77
CA PHE A 98 4.21 2.98 -31.15
C PHE A 98 4.32 2.49 -32.59
N ALA A 99 4.67 3.40 -33.50
CA ALA A 99 5.14 3.03 -34.82
C ALA A 99 6.52 2.38 -34.68
N GLY A 100 6.69 1.15 -35.19
CA GLY A 100 7.98 0.45 -35.17
C GLY A 100 9.09 1.32 -35.76
N ARG A 101 10.29 1.25 -35.17
CA ARG A 101 11.45 2.00 -35.63
C ARG A 101 12.33 1.10 -36.48
N GLU A 102 12.26 1.35 -37.77
CA GLU A 102 13.21 0.81 -38.74
C GLU A 102 14.47 1.67 -38.74
N TYR A 103 15.63 1.02 -38.66
CA TYR A 103 16.90 1.65 -38.95
C TYR A 103 17.52 1.04 -40.20
N THR A 104 17.91 1.90 -41.14
CA THR A 104 18.63 1.50 -42.36
C THR A 104 20.12 1.81 -42.21
N ALA A 105 20.96 0.78 -42.26
CA ALA A 105 22.41 0.96 -42.26
C ALA A 105 22.90 1.53 -43.60
N GLY A 106 23.76 2.56 -43.54
CA GLY A 106 24.46 3.05 -44.72
C GLY A 106 25.47 2.03 -45.27
N PRO A 107 25.85 2.11 -46.56
CA PRO A 107 26.85 1.22 -47.15
C PRO A 107 28.17 1.26 -46.36
N GLY A 108 28.67 0.10 -45.93
CA GLY A 108 29.92 -0.01 -45.17
C GLY A 108 29.82 0.37 -43.68
N ALA A 109 28.62 0.51 -43.12
CA ALA A 109 28.44 0.79 -41.70
C ALA A 109 29.08 -0.31 -40.82
N SER A 110 29.76 0.11 -39.75
CA SER A 110 30.25 -0.81 -38.71
C SER A 110 29.13 -1.20 -37.75
N ILE A 111 29.30 -2.31 -37.02
CA ILE A 111 28.36 -2.73 -35.96
C ILE A 111 28.11 -1.61 -34.94
N ALA A 112 29.16 -0.88 -34.55
CA ALA A 112 29.04 0.26 -33.63
C ALA A 112 28.20 1.40 -34.23
N ALA A 113 28.34 1.68 -35.53
CA ALA A 113 27.51 2.68 -36.21
C ALA A 113 26.04 2.26 -36.27
N VAL A 114 25.77 0.97 -36.52
CA VAL A 114 24.41 0.41 -36.47
C VAL A 114 23.82 0.53 -35.04
N ARG A 115 24.59 0.19 -34.01
CA ARG A 115 24.22 0.35 -32.59
C ARG A 115 23.87 1.80 -32.26
N ASP A 116 24.73 2.76 -32.57
CA ASP A 116 24.55 4.16 -32.19
C ASP A 116 23.35 4.81 -32.89
N ALA A 117 23.12 4.41 -34.15
CA ALA A 117 21.95 4.85 -34.87
C ALA A 117 20.66 4.25 -34.30
N LEU A 118 20.68 2.97 -33.90
CA LEU A 118 19.54 2.34 -33.22
C LEU A 118 19.27 3.00 -31.85
N VAL A 119 20.30 3.35 -31.08
CA VAL A 119 20.16 4.14 -29.84
C VAL A 119 19.45 5.46 -30.12
N THR A 120 19.88 6.18 -31.17
CA THR A 120 19.30 7.46 -31.55
C THR A 120 17.83 7.32 -31.96
N ALA A 121 17.50 6.27 -32.72
CA ALA A 121 16.12 6.00 -33.14
C ALA A 121 15.21 5.68 -31.96
N LEU A 122 15.68 4.85 -31.01
CA LEU A 122 14.91 4.48 -29.82
C LEU A 122 14.84 5.58 -28.76
N ALA A 123 15.82 6.48 -28.69
CA ALA A 123 15.77 7.63 -27.78
C ALA A 123 14.64 8.63 -28.12
N ALA A 124 14.12 8.59 -29.35
CA ALA A 124 12.95 9.38 -29.75
C ALA A 124 11.62 8.79 -29.24
N GLU A 125 11.62 7.58 -28.69
CA GLU A 125 10.40 6.90 -28.26
C GLU A 125 9.95 7.32 -26.86
N PRO A 126 8.70 7.79 -26.70
CA PRO A 126 8.20 8.21 -25.40
C PRO A 126 8.02 7.00 -24.48
N GLY A 127 8.66 7.05 -23.32
CA GLY A 127 8.45 6.07 -22.26
C GLY A 127 9.57 5.03 -22.12
N ILE A 128 10.56 5.03 -23.02
CA ILE A 128 11.78 4.22 -22.89
C ILE A 128 13.04 5.07 -22.87
N VAL A 129 14.15 4.47 -22.44
CA VAL A 129 15.50 5.02 -22.46
C VAL A 129 16.40 4.02 -23.16
N ALA A 130 17.09 4.44 -24.22
CA ALA A 130 18.04 3.62 -24.95
C ALA A 130 19.46 4.12 -24.73
N THR A 131 20.39 3.19 -24.45
CA THR A 131 21.81 3.50 -24.23
C THR A 131 22.70 2.46 -24.91
N SER A 132 23.89 2.89 -25.34
CA SER A 132 24.90 1.99 -25.89
C SER A 132 25.50 1.12 -24.78
N SER A 133 25.63 -0.18 -25.03
CA SER A 133 26.29 -1.15 -24.14
C SER A 133 27.34 -1.94 -24.92
N GLY A 134 28.61 -1.83 -24.53
CA GLY A 134 29.71 -2.47 -25.26
C GLY A 134 29.83 -1.98 -26.70
N THR A 135 30.35 -2.80 -27.62
CA THR A 135 30.58 -2.46 -29.04
C THR A 135 29.37 -2.65 -29.95
N ASP A 136 28.42 -3.46 -29.51
CA ASP A 136 27.37 -4.07 -30.32
C ASP A 136 26.00 -4.14 -29.62
N GLY A 137 25.93 -3.75 -28.35
CA GLY A 137 24.70 -3.80 -27.56
C GLY A 137 23.96 -2.47 -27.50
N VAL A 138 22.64 -2.52 -27.58
CA VAL A 138 21.73 -1.43 -27.24
C VAL A 138 20.90 -1.87 -26.05
N GLN A 139 21.10 -1.24 -24.90
CA GLN A 139 20.30 -1.46 -23.71
C GLN A 139 19.08 -0.54 -23.74
N VAL A 140 17.90 -1.12 -23.54
CA VAL A 140 16.61 -0.43 -23.55
C VAL A 140 15.92 -0.66 -22.20
N ASP A 141 15.57 0.44 -21.54
CA ASP A 141 14.95 0.50 -20.22
C ASP A 141 13.63 1.28 -20.28
N GLY A 142 12.69 0.99 -19.37
CA GLY A 142 11.46 1.78 -19.23
C GLY A 142 11.66 3.01 -18.34
N THR A 143 10.89 4.08 -18.58
CA THR A 143 10.95 5.32 -17.77
C THR A 143 10.11 5.23 -16.48
N THR A 144 10.31 6.16 -15.55
CA THR A 144 9.47 6.34 -14.34
C THR A 144 8.05 6.73 -14.75
N GLY A 145 7.16 5.74 -14.85
CA GLY A 145 5.77 5.90 -15.33
C GLY A 145 5.38 4.83 -16.37
N ARG A 146 6.36 4.28 -17.09
CA ARG A 146 6.17 3.22 -18.09
C ARG A 146 7.31 2.20 -18.00
N ARG A 147 7.37 1.51 -16.86
CA ARG A 147 8.44 0.55 -16.51
C ARG A 147 8.36 -0.79 -17.26
N ARG A 148 7.36 -0.90 -18.15
CA ARG A 148 6.86 -2.12 -18.75
C ARG A 148 6.63 -1.85 -20.24
N PHE A 149 7.36 -2.57 -21.08
CA PHE A 149 7.26 -2.52 -22.54
C PHE A 149 7.61 -3.90 -23.10
N HIS A 150 7.23 -4.16 -24.34
CA HIS A 150 7.69 -5.31 -25.09
C HIS A 150 8.51 -4.82 -26.28
N LEU A 151 9.80 -5.15 -26.34
CA LEU A 151 10.61 -4.88 -27.53
C LEU A 151 10.71 -6.14 -28.37
N MET A 152 10.59 -6.05 -29.69
CA MET A 152 10.79 -7.13 -30.64
C MET A 152 11.74 -6.70 -31.75
N VAL A 153 12.68 -7.56 -32.12
CA VAL A 153 13.42 -7.43 -33.37
C VAL A 153 12.57 -8.08 -34.45
N GLU A 154 11.98 -7.27 -35.34
CA GLU A 154 11.12 -7.77 -36.42
C GLU A 154 11.95 -8.29 -37.61
N SER A 155 13.10 -7.66 -37.89
CA SER A 155 14.00 -8.08 -38.96
C SER A 155 15.43 -7.57 -38.75
N GLY A 156 16.38 -8.19 -39.46
CA GLY A 156 17.80 -7.79 -39.48
C GLY A 156 18.71 -8.62 -38.58
N PRO A 157 20.03 -8.45 -38.68
CA PRO A 157 21.02 -9.23 -37.93
C PRO A 157 21.17 -8.68 -36.50
N ALA A 158 20.17 -8.93 -35.66
CA ALA A 158 20.20 -8.59 -34.25
C ALA A 158 19.49 -9.65 -33.40
N THR A 159 19.95 -9.86 -32.17
CA THR A 159 19.29 -10.73 -31.19
C THR A 159 18.79 -9.91 -30.01
N ARG A 160 17.71 -10.38 -29.35
CA ARG A 160 17.15 -9.72 -28.17
C ARG A 160 17.28 -10.63 -26.96
N THR A 161 17.89 -10.12 -25.90
CA THR A 161 17.83 -10.72 -24.57
C THR A 161 17.00 -9.84 -23.66
N THR A 162 15.96 -10.42 -23.06
CA THR A 162 15.12 -9.72 -22.08
C THR A 162 15.54 -10.15 -20.68
N THR A 163 16.05 -9.22 -19.88
CA THR A 163 16.27 -9.43 -18.46
C THR A 163 15.09 -8.87 -17.69
N ARG A 164 14.37 -9.74 -16.99
CA ARG A 164 13.28 -9.38 -16.09
C ARG A 164 13.84 -9.32 -14.68
N GLU A 165 13.91 -8.11 -14.14
CA GLU A 165 14.24 -7.90 -12.74
C GLU A 165 12.92 -7.70 -11.98
N ALA A 166 12.55 -8.69 -11.17
CA ALA A 166 11.43 -8.59 -10.25
C ALA A 166 11.98 -8.22 -8.88
N ILE A 167 11.76 -6.98 -8.47
CA ILE A 167 11.93 -6.58 -7.08
C ILE A 167 10.65 -6.97 -6.37
N VAL A 168 10.77 -7.94 -5.47
CA VAL A 168 9.74 -8.25 -4.49
C VAL A 168 10.13 -7.50 -3.23
N ASP A 169 9.48 -6.37 -3.00
CA ASP A 169 9.56 -5.73 -1.69
C ASP A 169 8.60 -6.49 -0.77
N THR A 170 9.17 -7.12 0.26
CA THR A 170 8.37 -7.54 1.41
C THR A 170 8.23 -6.32 2.30
N VAL A 171 7.05 -5.71 2.28
CA VAL A 171 6.73 -4.61 3.21
C VAL A 171 6.43 -5.24 4.57
N TYR A 172 7.19 -4.86 5.60
CA TYR A 172 6.87 -5.20 6.98
C TYR A 172 5.58 -4.48 7.38
N SER A 173 4.63 -5.24 7.95
CA SER A 173 3.26 -4.80 8.22
C SER A 173 3.21 -3.84 9.41
N PRO A 174 2.33 -2.82 9.40
CA PRO A 174 2.16 -1.91 10.53
C PRO A 174 1.85 -2.67 11.81
N ASP A 175 2.37 -2.18 12.93
CA ASP A 175 2.02 -2.73 14.24
C ASP A 175 0.50 -2.63 14.46
N GLU A 176 -0.12 -3.69 14.99
CA GLU A 176 -1.54 -3.64 15.34
C GLU A 176 -1.70 -3.37 16.83
N ILE A 177 -2.61 -2.46 17.17
CA ILE A 177 -3.11 -2.30 18.53
C ILE A 177 -4.56 -2.78 18.59
N THR A 178 -4.92 -3.41 19.70
CA THR A 178 -6.32 -3.71 20.02
C THR A 178 -6.81 -2.70 21.04
N VAL A 179 -7.72 -1.84 20.60
CA VAL A 179 -8.38 -0.85 21.44
C VAL A 179 -9.72 -1.43 21.89
N ARG A 180 -9.87 -1.66 23.18
CA ARG A 180 -11.13 -2.08 23.79
C ARG A 180 -11.91 -0.85 24.21
N VAL A 181 -13.15 -0.74 23.73
CA VAL A 181 -14.13 0.25 24.16
C VAL A 181 -15.21 -0.46 24.97
N GLN A 182 -15.31 -0.16 26.26
CA GLN A 182 -16.38 -0.66 27.13
C GLN A 182 -17.38 0.44 27.41
N ILE A 183 -18.63 0.23 27.01
CA ILE A 183 -19.71 1.21 27.14
C ILE A 183 -20.64 0.77 28.26
N GLU A 184 -20.96 1.69 29.16
CA GLU A 184 -21.96 1.48 30.20
C GLU A 184 -23.10 2.47 30.07
N ALA A 185 -24.33 1.97 30.15
CA ALA A 185 -25.54 2.78 30.06
C ALA A 185 -26.47 2.52 31.25
N ALA A 186 -27.20 3.56 31.67
CA ALA A 186 -28.09 3.55 32.83
C ALA A 186 -29.41 2.81 32.63
N THR A 187 -29.61 2.16 31.47
CA THR A 187 -30.85 1.46 31.14
C THR A 187 -30.59 0.17 30.39
N GLN A 188 -31.42 -0.84 30.65
CA GLN A 188 -31.50 -2.09 29.88
C GLN A 188 -32.61 -2.05 28.82
N ARG A 189 -33.31 -0.92 28.67
CA ARG A 189 -34.35 -0.77 27.63
C ARG A 189 -33.70 -0.71 26.25
N PRO A 190 -34.34 -1.23 25.20
CA PRO A 190 -33.76 -1.28 23.85
C PRO A 190 -33.25 0.08 23.32
N SER A 191 -33.92 1.18 23.67
CA SER A 191 -33.62 2.54 23.20
C SER A 191 -32.50 3.27 23.96
N GLY A 192 -31.88 2.64 24.95
CA GLY A 192 -30.72 3.19 25.67
C GLY A 192 -29.77 2.11 26.17
N HIS A 193 -29.88 0.90 25.60
CA HIS A 193 -29.01 -0.21 25.93
C HIS A 193 -27.60 0.08 25.42
N ALA A 194 -26.57 -0.29 26.17
CA ALA A 194 -25.15 -0.15 25.76
C ALA A 194 -24.85 -0.78 24.38
N ARG A 195 -25.67 -1.74 23.95
CA ARG A 195 -25.59 -2.36 22.62
C ARG A 195 -25.95 -1.42 21.48
N GLN A 196 -26.89 -0.48 21.69
CA GLN A 196 -27.23 0.52 20.69
C GLN A 196 -26.07 1.48 20.47
N PHE A 197 -25.44 1.93 21.56
CA PHE A 197 -24.21 2.71 21.54
C PHE A 197 -23.06 1.96 20.85
N ALA A 198 -22.86 0.68 21.17
CA ALA A 198 -21.87 -0.15 20.48
C ALA A 198 -22.13 -0.29 18.97
N SER A 199 -23.41 -0.39 18.55
CA SER A 199 -23.76 -0.40 17.12
C SER A 199 -23.48 0.94 16.43
N ARG A 200 -23.70 2.07 17.10
CA ARG A 200 -23.32 3.40 16.58
C ARG A 200 -21.82 3.54 16.43
N LEU A 201 -21.06 3.12 17.46
CA LEU A 201 -19.60 3.09 17.43
C LEU A 201 -19.08 2.28 16.23
N ILE A 202 -19.60 1.06 16.04
CA ILE A 202 -19.23 0.23 14.88
C ILE A 202 -19.65 0.89 13.55
N GLY A 203 -20.84 1.49 13.50
CA GLY A 203 -21.31 2.22 12.32
C GLY A 203 -20.40 3.38 11.93
N SER A 204 -19.84 4.10 12.92
CA SER A 204 -18.92 5.22 12.68
C SER A 204 -17.61 4.79 12.01
N LEU A 205 -17.19 3.53 12.16
CA LEU A 205 -16.02 2.97 11.44
C LEU A 205 -16.29 2.75 9.95
N GLY A 206 -17.54 2.91 9.50
CA GLY A 206 -17.92 3.01 8.09
C GLY A 206 -18.05 4.45 7.57
N ASP A 207 -18.00 5.46 8.45
CA ASP A 207 -18.06 6.88 8.06
C ASP A 207 -16.68 7.36 7.59
N ARG A 208 -16.66 7.98 6.41
CA ARG A 208 -15.43 8.52 5.80
C ARG A 208 -14.82 9.65 6.62
N THR A 209 -15.63 10.43 7.32
CA THR A 209 -15.14 11.58 8.11
C THR A 209 -14.37 11.08 9.34
N ALA A 210 -15.00 10.21 10.14
CA ALA A 210 -14.37 9.59 11.31
C ALA A 210 -13.08 8.84 10.95
N LEU A 211 -13.08 8.06 9.86
CA LEU A 211 -11.88 7.34 9.40
C LEU A 211 -10.75 8.27 8.93
N ARG A 212 -11.09 9.42 8.33
CA ARG A 212 -10.10 10.40 7.89
C ARG A 212 -9.38 11.02 9.10
N ASP A 213 -10.13 11.35 10.14
CA ASP A 213 -9.59 12.05 11.30
C ASP A 213 -8.74 11.09 12.18
N LEU A 214 -9.14 9.82 12.30
CA LEU A 214 -8.30 8.75 12.87
C LEU A 214 -7.00 8.55 12.06
N ARG A 215 -7.09 8.53 10.73
CA ARG A 215 -5.93 8.38 9.83
C ARG A 215 -4.96 9.55 9.95
N ALA A 216 -5.45 10.77 10.12
CA ALA A 216 -4.61 11.95 10.32
C ALA A 216 -3.71 11.82 11.57
N SER A 217 -4.15 11.04 12.55
CA SER A 217 -3.41 10.75 13.78
C SER A 217 -2.54 9.49 13.67
N GLY A 218 -2.56 8.79 12.54
CA GLY A 218 -1.77 7.57 12.30
C GLY A 218 -2.50 6.25 12.60
N LEU A 219 -3.81 6.28 12.87
CA LEU A 219 -4.63 5.08 13.08
C LEU A 219 -5.34 4.66 11.80
N PHE A 220 -5.16 3.41 11.41
CA PHE A 220 -5.82 2.83 10.25
C PHE A 220 -6.74 1.71 10.71
N TYR A 221 -8.05 1.96 10.63
CA TYR A 221 -9.04 0.94 10.97
C TYR A 221 -8.82 -0.33 10.12
N ARG A 222 -8.82 -1.49 10.78
CA ARG A 222 -8.67 -2.80 10.13
C ARG A 222 -9.93 -3.63 10.27
N ARG A 223 -10.30 -3.91 11.51
CA ARG A 223 -11.41 -4.82 11.84
C ARG A 223 -11.95 -4.50 13.23
N VAL A 224 -13.15 -4.97 13.48
CA VAL A 224 -13.81 -4.89 14.78
C VAL A 224 -14.32 -6.28 15.15
N ALA A 225 -14.12 -6.68 16.40
CA ALA A 225 -14.68 -7.91 16.92
C ALA A 225 -16.18 -7.76 17.16
N ALA A 226 -16.91 -8.89 17.22
CA ALA A 226 -18.30 -8.87 17.60
C ALA A 226 -18.46 -8.28 19.02
N PRO A 227 -19.42 -7.37 19.26
CA PRO A 227 -19.69 -6.83 20.58
C PRO A 227 -19.97 -7.94 21.61
N GLN A 228 -19.37 -7.83 22.78
CA GLN A 228 -19.58 -8.73 23.91
C GLN A 228 -20.50 -8.05 24.92
N ASP A 229 -21.66 -8.66 25.18
CA ASP A 229 -22.58 -8.18 26.20
C ASP A 229 -22.13 -8.66 27.59
N LEU A 230 -21.77 -7.72 28.45
CA LEU A 230 -21.27 -7.94 29.80
C LEU A 230 -22.31 -7.56 30.85
N THR A 231 -23.56 -7.27 30.45
CA THR A 231 -24.63 -6.78 31.33
C THR A 231 -24.94 -7.71 32.49
N ALA A 232 -24.79 -9.04 32.31
CA ALA A 232 -25.00 -9.99 33.40
C ALA A 232 -23.91 -9.92 34.50
N LEU A 233 -22.73 -9.38 34.21
CA LEU A 233 -21.57 -9.38 35.11
C LEU A 233 -21.55 -8.22 36.10
N ILE A 234 -22.36 -7.18 35.88
CA ILE A 234 -22.40 -5.96 36.70
C ILE A 234 -23.39 -6.03 37.86
N GLY A 235 -24.26 -7.05 37.93
CA GLY A 235 -25.14 -7.33 39.07
C GLY A 235 -26.26 -6.30 39.33
N ASP A 236 -26.24 -5.14 38.67
CA ASP A 236 -27.25 -4.08 38.77
C ASP A 236 -28.34 -4.24 37.70
N ARG A 237 -29.59 -4.35 38.14
CA ARG A 237 -30.77 -4.64 37.30
C ARG A 237 -31.14 -3.48 36.35
N HIS A 238 -30.54 -2.31 36.52
CA HIS A 238 -30.87 -1.14 35.72
C HIS A 238 -29.80 -0.78 34.69
N VAL A 239 -28.62 -1.38 34.78
CA VAL A 239 -27.44 -0.98 34.00
C VAL A 239 -27.18 -2.01 32.90
N SER A 240 -26.70 -1.55 31.74
CA SER A 240 -26.19 -2.42 30.68
C SER A 240 -24.74 -2.10 30.37
N ARG A 241 -23.95 -3.11 30.01
CA ARG A 241 -22.53 -2.95 29.66
C ARG A 241 -22.16 -3.79 28.45
N VAL A 242 -21.47 -3.19 27.48
CA VAL A 242 -21.00 -3.87 26.27
C VAL A 242 -19.54 -3.53 26.01
N ALA A 243 -18.73 -4.52 25.65
CA ALA A 243 -17.35 -4.32 25.20
C ALA A 243 -17.25 -4.53 23.69
N VAL A 244 -16.46 -3.68 23.03
CA VAL A 244 -16.13 -3.77 21.60
C VAL A 244 -14.62 -3.66 21.44
N ASP A 245 -14.01 -4.64 20.78
CA ASP A 245 -12.58 -4.61 20.46
C ASP A 245 -12.38 -4.13 19.02
N CYS A 246 -11.78 -2.95 18.87
CA CYS A 246 -11.46 -2.31 17.61
C CYS A 246 -9.97 -2.46 17.33
N ILE A 247 -9.62 -3.00 16.17
CA ILE A 247 -8.23 -3.25 15.79
C ILE A 247 -7.79 -2.19 14.78
N PHE A 248 -6.71 -1.52 15.10
CA PHE A 248 -6.09 -0.50 14.26
C PHE A 248 -4.66 -0.91 13.93
N ALA A 249 -4.24 -0.64 12.70
CA ALA A 249 -2.83 -0.54 12.36
C ALA A 249 -2.33 0.86 12.77
N ILE A 250 -1.14 0.91 13.38
CA ILE A 250 -0.42 2.16 13.65
C ILE A 250 0.71 2.32 12.66
N ASN A 251 0.90 3.54 12.16
CA ASN A 251 2.08 3.86 11.37
C ASN A 251 3.26 4.02 12.33
N SER A 252 4.05 2.97 12.52
CA SER A 252 5.23 2.98 13.39
C SER A 252 6.50 3.15 12.55
N ALA A 253 7.55 3.70 13.16
CA ALA A 253 8.87 3.90 12.57
C ALA A 253 9.59 2.62 12.08
N HIS A 254 8.95 1.45 12.17
CA HIS A 254 9.54 0.13 11.92
C HIS A 254 9.34 -0.41 10.49
N ASP A 255 8.82 0.39 9.56
CA ASP A 255 8.71 0.04 8.15
C ASP A 255 10.11 -0.09 7.50
N VAL A 256 10.76 -1.24 7.69
CA VAL A 256 11.94 -1.61 6.91
C VAL A 256 11.44 -2.24 5.62
N GLN A 257 11.52 -1.50 4.51
CA GLN A 257 11.46 -2.13 3.20
C GLN A 257 12.73 -2.96 3.04
N VAL A 258 12.60 -4.30 3.01
CA VAL A 258 13.71 -5.17 2.63
C VAL A 258 13.54 -5.50 1.15
N PRO A 259 14.30 -4.88 0.24
CA PRO A 259 14.22 -5.19 -1.18
C PRO A 259 14.76 -6.60 -1.40
N TRP A 260 13.95 -7.47 -1.99
CA TRP A 260 14.41 -8.76 -2.45
C TRP A 260 14.35 -8.84 -3.97
N ILE A 261 15.50 -9.00 -4.62
CA ILE A 261 15.62 -8.95 -6.08
C ILE A 261 15.72 -10.38 -6.63
N ARG A 262 14.77 -10.78 -7.47
CA ARG A 262 14.89 -11.96 -8.34
C ARG A 262 15.08 -11.51 -9.79
N THR A 263 16.21 -11.87 -10.38
CA THR A 263 16.50 -11.60 -11.79
C THR A 263 16.33 -12.88 -12.60
N ALA A 264 15.53 -12.82 -13.67
CA ALA A 264 15.37 -13.91 -14.63
C ALA A 264 15.67 -13.38 -16.04
N SER A 265 16.55 -14.04 -16.78
CA SER A 265 16.88 -13.70 -18.17
C SER A 265 16.18 -14.65 -19.13
N ALA A 266 15.53 -14.12 -20.16
CA ALA A 266 14.96 -14.86 -21.27
C ALA A 266 15.60 -14.38 -22.58
N THR A 267 16.23 -15.28 -23.32
CA THR A 267 16.79 -14.98 -24.65
C THR A 267 15.79 -15.38 -25.72
N GLY A 268 15.48 -14.44 -26.62
CA GLY A 268 14.66 -14.71 -27.80
C GLY A 268 15.50 -14.63 -29.06
N THR A 269 15.56 -15.73 -29.80
CA THR A 269 16.19 -15.75 -31.13
C THR A 269 15.10 -15.57 -32.17
N ALA A 270 14.98 -14.37 -32.73
CA ALA A 270 14.24 -14.17 -33.97
C ALA A 270 15.24 -14.33 -35.12
N THR A 271 15.25 -15.50 -35.74
CA THR A 271 15.85 -15.68 -37.07
C THR A 271 14.80 -15.28 -38.08
N ALA A 272 15.02 -14.16 -38.76
CA ALA A 272 14.43 -13.92 -40.07
C ALA A 272 15.17 -14.74 -41.12
#